data_AF-A0A8S2V9J3-F1
#
_entry.id   AF-A0A8S2V9J3-F1
#
_cell.length_a   1.000
_cell.length_b   1.000
_cell.length_c   1.000
_cell.angle_alpha   90.00
_cell.angle_beta   90.00
_cell.angle_gamma   90.00
#
_symmetry.space_group_name_H-M   'P 1'
#
loop_
_entity.id
_entity.type
_entity.pdbx_description
1 polymer ?
#
loop_
_entity_poly.entity_id
_entity_poly.type
_entity_poly.pdbx_seq_one_letter_code
_entity_poly.pdbx_strand_id
1 'polypeptide(L)'
;DLYDLDLEDTAPEAAALEHPNESTDIDYLPIDEHNLEKSFPLDYMKRAVEYFDEKDPLTGQRKRNWCTVKHIFRRIPNSHCISRFRKYVENGGTKK
;
A
#
# COMPACT_ATOMS: atom_id res chain seq x y z
N ASP A 1 50.30 -43.43 -20.73
CA ASP A 1 50.38 -42.23 -19.86
C ASP A 1 49.27 -41.28 -20.28
N LEU A 2 48.04 -41.29 -19.74
CA LEU A 2 47.51 -41.43 -18.37
C LEU A 2 47.64 -40.16 -17.51
N TYR A 3 46.66 -39.25 -17.69
CA TYR A 3 46.04 -38.26 -16.79
C TYR A 3 44.74 -37.87 -17.54
N ASP A 4 43.49 -38.16 -17.15
CA ASP A 4 42.77 -38.24 -15.88
C ASP A 4 42.74 -36.93 -15.07
N LEU A 5 41.55 -36.61 -14.52
CA LEU A 5 41.09 -35.41 -13.79
C LEU A 5 40.53 -34.27 -14.67
N ASP A 6 39.36 -33.69 -14.44
CA ASP A 6 38.23 -34.08 -13.61
C ASP A 6 37.03 -33.22 -14.03
N LEU A 7 35.87 -33.79 -13.79
CA LEU A 7 34.53 -33.21 -13.84
C LEU A 7 34.44 -31.95 -12.95
N GLU A 8 34.38 -30.76 -13.54
CA GLU A 8 33.72 -29.62 -12.87
C GLU A 8 32.34 -29.41 -13.47
N ASP A 9 31.44 -30.20 -12.88
CA ASP A 9 30.03 -29.93 -12.64
C ASP A 9 29.79 -28.42 -12.45
N THR A 10 29.57 -27.73 -13.57
CA THR A 10 29.08 -26.36 -13.54
C THR A 10 27.61 -26.45 -13.16
N ALA A 11 27.36 -26.52 -11.85
CA ALA A 11 26.05 -26.35 -11.27
C ALA A 11 25.39 -25.14 -11.95
N PRO A 12 24.14 -25.22 -12.41
CA PRO A 12 23.41 -24.01 -12.78
C PRO A 12 23.36 -23.18 -11.50
N GLU A 13 24.16 -22.13 -11.46
CA GLU A 13 24.11 -21.07 -10.48
C GLU A 13 22.65 -20.62 -10.47
N ALA A 14 21.93 -21.15 -9.49
CA ALA A 14 20.58 -20.76 -9.19
C ALA A 14 20.73 -19.28 -8.85
N ALA A 15 20.50 -18.44 -9.86
CA ALA A 15 20.28 -17.03 -9.72
C ALA A 15 19.08 -16.93 -8.79
N ALA A 16 19.40 -16.91 -7.49
CA ALA A 16 18.51 -16.53 -6.45
C ALA A 16 17.98 -15.19 -6.93
N LEU A 17 16.72 -15.20 -7.34
CA LEU A 17 15.88 -14.02 -7.35
C LEU A 17 15.97 -13.48 -5.93
N GLU A 18 16.99 -12.66 -5.68
CA GLU A 18 17.01 -11.68 -4.61
C GLU A 18 15.86 -10.74 -4.96
N HIS A 19 14.65 -11.17 -4.60
CA HIS A 19 13.61 -10.24 -4.23
C HIS A 19 14.27 -9.35 -3.18
N PRO A 20 14.53 -8.06 -3.45
CA PRO A 20 14.84 -7.15 -2.37
C PRO A 20 13.60 -7.20 -1.49
N ASN A 21 13.70 -7.95 -0.40
CA ASN A 21 12.78 -7.89 0.71
C ASN A 21 13.10 -6.57 1.40
N GLU A 22 12.80 -5.47 0.70
CA GLU A 22 12.88 -4.12 1.21
C GLU A 22 11.70 -3.99 2.17
N SER A 23 11.93 -4.53 3.36
CA SER A 23 11.36 -4.07 4.61
C SER A 23 11.80 -2.62 4.83
N THR A 24 11.51 -1.73 3.87
CA THR A 24 11.41 -0.31 4.16
C THR A 24 10.36 -0.20 5.25
N ASP A 25 10.82 0.18 6.44
CA ASP A 25 9.98 0.52 7.57
C ASP A 25 9.19 1.78 7.17
N ILE A 26 8.07 1.58 6.46
CA ILE A 26 7.25 2.64 5.86
C ILE A 26 6.61 3.54 6.94
N ASP A 27 6.74 3.16 8.21
CA ASP A 27 6.04 3.76 9.33
C ASP A 27 6.51 5.20 9.66
N TYR A 28 7.62 5.67 9.08
CA TYR A 28 8.20 6.99 9.40
C TYR A 28 8.44 7.95 8.24
N LEU A 29 7.88 7.70 7.05
CA LEU A 29 7.89 8.75 6.01
C LEU A 29 6.85 9.83 6.37
N PRO A 30 7.23 11.11 6.46
CA PRO A 30 6.29 12.19 6.68
C PRO A 30 5.27 12.20 5.54
N ILE A 31 4.02 11.87 5.86
CA ILE A 31 2.94 11.83 4.88
C ILE A 31 2.57 13.26 4.52
N ASP A 32 2.85 13.63 3.28
CA ASP A 32 2.39 14.90 2.75
C ASP A 32 0.86 14.81 2.51
N GLU A 33 0.11 15.44 3.41
CA GLU A 33 -1.35 15.51 3.34
C GLU A 33 -1.86 16.27 2.09
N HIS A 34 -0.99 17.01 1.39
CA HIS A 34 -1.31 17.70 0.13
C HIS A 34 -0.99 16.86 -1.11
N ASN A 35 -0.18 15.80 -0.97
CA ASN A 35 0.21 14.90 -2.05
C ASN A 35 -0.12 13.43 -1.73
N LEU A 36 -1.34 13.17 -1.22
CA LEU A 36 -1.80 11.84 -0.84
C LEU A 36 -1.71 10.79 -1.96
N GLU A 37 -1.89 11.22 -3.22
CA GLU A 37 -1.73 10.38 -4.41
C GLU A 37 -0.30 9.85 -4.62
N LYS A 38 0.70 10.53 -4.06
CA LYS A 38 2.12 10.15 -4.11
C LYS A 38 2.53 9.41 -2.83
N SER A 39 1.88 9.71 -1.72
CA SER A 39 2.15 9.10 -0.40
C SER A 39 1.56 7.70 -0.26
N PHE A 40 0.49 7.37 -1.00
CA PHE A 40 -0.17 6.07 -0.95
C PHE A 40 -0.50 5.54 -2.35
N PRO A 41 -0.49 4.20 -2.54
CA PRO A 41 -1.07 3.60 -3.72
C PRO A 41 -2.55 4.02 -3.87
N LEU A 42 -2.97 4.39 -5.08
CA LEU A 42 -4.34 4.85 -5.34
C LEU A 42 -5.38 3.80 -4.91
N ASP A 43 -5.14 2.52 -5.18
CA ASP A 43 -6.06 1.44 -4.80
C ASP A 43 -6.17 1.28 -3.28
N TYR A 44 -5.10 1.53 -2.54
CA TYR A 44 -5.13 1.51 -1.07
C TYR A 44 -6.06 2.61 -0.53
N MET A 45 -5.95 3.83 -1.07
CA MET A 45 -6.81 4.94 -0.66
C MET A 45 -8.26 4.78 -1.12
N LYS A 46 -8.51 4.21 -2.31
CA LYS A 46 -9.87 3.85 -2.76
C LYS A 46 -10.53 2.87 -1.80
N ARG A 47 -9.84 1.78 -1.44
CA ARG A 47 -10.33 0.81 -0.45
C ARG A 47 -10.60 1.46 0.91
N ALA A 48 -9.76 2.41 1.33
CA ALA A 48 -9.97 3.14 2.57
C ALA A 48 -11.24 4.02 2.53
N VAL A 49 -11.49 4.70 1.41
CA VAL A 49 -12.72 5.49 1.20
C VAL A 49 -13.95 4.59 1.21
N GLU A 50 -13.94 3.50 0.44
CA GLU A 50 -15.05 2.55 0.39
C GLU A 50 -15.35 1.95 1.76
N TYR A 51 -14.31 1.57 2.50
CA TYR A 51 -14.44 1.03 3.84
C TYR A 51 -14.96 2.06 4.85
N PHE A 52 -14.57 3.33 4.70
CA PHE A 52 -15.02 4.43 5.55
C PHE A 52 -16.46 4.86 5.24
N ASP A 53 -16.87 4.85 3.97
CA ASP A 53 -18.21 5.25 3.53
C ASP A 53 -19.21 4.09 3.48
N GLU A 54 -18.80 2.86 3.82
CA GLU A 54 -19.70 1.73 3.97
C GLU A 54 -20.82 2.07 4.98
N LYS A 55 -22.06 2.03 4.49
CA LYS A 55 -23.26 2.25 5.27
C LYS A 55 -23.90 0.93 5.64
N ASP A 56 -24.50 0.90 6.82
CA ASP A 56 -25.35 -0.21 7.22
C ASP A 56 -26.64 -0.17 6.38
N PRO A 57 -27.02 -1.27 5.70
CA PRO A 57 -28.20 -1.31 4.84
C PRO A 57 -29.52 -1.14 5.60
N LEU A 58 -29.55 -1.41 6.91
CA LEU A 58 -30.76 -1.32 7.73
C LEU A 58 -30.94 0.08 8.33
N THR A 59 -29.85 0.71 8.78
CA THR A 59 -29.92 2.00 9.46
C THR A 59 -29.58 3.19 8.57
N GLY A 60 -28.94 2.95 7.41
CA GLY A 60 -28.45 3.98 6.49
C GLY A 60 -27.29 4.82 7.07
N GLN A 61 -26.85 4.52 8.30
CA GLN A 61 -25.76 5.22 8.97
C GLN A 61 -24.42 4.61 8.57
N ARG A 62 -23.34 5.38 8.76
CA ARG A 62 -21.99 4.89 8.54
C ARG A 62 -21.72 3.72 9.50
N LYS A 63 -21.34 2.58 8.95
CA LYS A 63 -21.12 1.35 9.71
C LYS A 63 -19.89 1.42 10.62
N ARG A 64 -18.91 2.27 10.28
CA ARG A 64 -17.59 2.28 10.91
C ARG A 64 -17.18 3.65 11.43
N ASN A 65 -16.63 3.66 12.63
CA ASN A 65 -15.99 4.84 13.19
C ASN A 65 -14.52 4.95 12.69
N TRP A 66 -13.93 6.12 12.91
CA TRP A 66 -12.53 6.36 12.51
C TRP A 66 -11.54 5.42 13.20
N CYS A 67 -11.76 5.06 14.47
CA CYS A 67 -10.87 4.17 15.21
C CYS A 67 -10.74 2.80 14.53
N THR A 68 -11.85 2.23 14.07
CA THR A 68 -11.85 0.97 13.30
C THR A 68 -11.13 1.11 11.97
N VAL A 69 -11.35 2.23 11.26
CA VAL A 69 -10.69 2.50 9.98
C VAL A 69 -9.18 2.64 10.18
N LYS A 70 -8.73 3.40 11.18
CA LYS A 70 -7.30 3.55 11.52
C LYS A 70 -6.64 2.21 11.87
N HIS A 71 -7.37 1.30 12.52
CA HIS A 71 -6.81 0.00 12.87
C HIS A 71 -6.49 -0.85 11.63
N ILE A 72 -7.32 -0.75 10.58
CA ILE A 72 -7.14 -1.51 9.33
C ILE A 72 -6.20 -0.78 8.38
N PHE A 73 -6.37 0.54 8.26
CA PHE A 73 -5.57 1.40 7.40
C PHE A 73 -4.55 2.17 8.23
N ARG A 74 -3.65 1.44 8.90
CA ARG A 74 -2.66 2.01 9.86
C ARG A 74 -1.79 3.12 9.28
N ARG A 75 -1.50 3.04 7.97
CA ARG A 75 -0.70 4.03 7.26
C ARG A 75 -1.42 5.36 7.08
N ILE A 76 -2.74 5.43 7.26
CA ILE A 76 -3.50 6.67 7.16
C ILE A 76 -3.55 7.35 8.53
N PRO A 77 -2.92 8.53 8.69
CA PRO A 77 -2.70 9.12 10.00
C PRO A 77 -3.98 9.74 10.57
N ASN A 78 -4.84 10.28 9.71
CA ASN A 78 -6.07 10.96 10.09
C ASN A 78 -7.21 10.74 9.07
N SER A 79 -8.45 10.95 9.52
CA SER A 79 -9.64 10.86 8.67
C SER A 79 -9.71 11.97 7.62
N HIS A 80 -8.94 13.04 7.82
CA HIS A 80 -8.85 14.15 6.88
C HIS A 80 -8.21 13.72 5.56
N CYS A 81 -7.24 12.79 5.59
CA CYS A 81 -6.65 12.19 4.40
C CYS A 81 -7.71 11.50 3.52
N ILE A 82 -8.60 10.71 4.13
CA ILE A 82 -9.71 10.06 3.40
C ILE A 82 -10.63 11.12 2.80
N SER A 83 -10.97 12.15 3.57
CA SER A 83 -11.85 13.24 3.11
C SER A 83 -11.26 14.03 1.95
N ARG A 84 -9.95 14.32 1.98
CA ARG A 84 -9.23 15.00 0.89
C ARG A 84 -9.16 14.11 -0.35
N PHE A 85 -8.82 12.84 -0.18
CA PHE A 85 -8.76 11.91 -1.29
C PHE A 85 -10.13 11.70 -1.94
N ARG A 86 -11.22 11.64 -1.16
CA ARG A 86 -12.57 11.60 -1.70
C ARG A 86 -12.88 12.79 -2.60
N LYS A 87 -12.56 14.01 -2.14
CA LYS A 87 -12.69 15.24 -2.96
C LYS A 87 -11.83 15.20 -4.23
N TYR A 88 -10.62 14.64 -4.13
CA TYR A 88 -9.74 14.46 -5.29
C TYR A 88 -10.37 13.53 -6.34
N VAL A 89 -10.93 12.40 -5.90
CA VAL A 89 -11.65 11.46 -6.78
C VAL A 89 -12.92 12.09 -7.38
N GLU A 90 -13.72 12.80 -6.56
CA GLU A 90 -14.91 13.53 -7.02
C GLU A 90 -14.57 14.60 -8.07
N ASN A 91 -13.40 15.25 -7.96
CA ASN A 91 -12.92 16.26 -8.91
C ASN A 91 -12.16 15.67 -10.12
N GLY A 92 -12.25 14.36 -10.37
CA GLY A 92 -11.60 13.72 -11.50
C GLY A 92 -10.06 13.76 -11.44
N GLY A 93 -9.49 13.85 -10.24
CA GLY A 93 -8.05 13.88 -10.02
C GLY A 93 -7.35 15.19 -10.38
N THR A 94 -8.10 16.27 -10.61
CA THR A 94 -7.52 17.60 -10.85
C THR A 94 -7.34 18.35 -9.52
N LYS A 95 -6.10 18.72 -9.20
CA LYS A 95 -5.81 19.70 -8.15
C LYS A 95 -6.26 21.06 -8.67
N LYS A 96 -7.19 21.71 -7.97
CA LYS A 96 -7.54 23.12 -8.21
C LYS A 96 -6.46 24.03 -7.67
#